data_AF-A0A928TNB6-F1
#
_entry.id   AF-A0A928TNB6-F1
#
_cell.length_a   1.000
_cell.length_b   1.000
_cell.length_c   1.000
_cell.angle_alpha   90.00
_cell.angle_beta   90.00
_cell.angle_gamma   90.00
#
_symmetry.space_group_name_H-M   'P 1'
#
loop_
_entity.id
_entity.type
_entity.pdbx_description
1 polymer ?
#
loop_
_entity_poly.entity_id
_entity_poly.type
_entity_poly.pdbx_seq_one_letter_code
_entity_poly.pdbx_strand_id
1 'polypeptide(L)' 'MKVSAQFTFWASVVFAIGCIAYAGFGFSSIDASMPPGVREDSRGYVWFWLFMGGVGIATAIVSWLMLRGTIRMPDE' A
#
# COMPACT_ATOMS: atom_id res chain seq x y z
N MET A 1 12.58 15.93 13.36
CA MET A 1 11.38 15.11 13.11
C MET A 1 10.68 15.35 11.76
N LYS A 2 10.87 16.48 11.06
CA LYS A 2 10.34 16.64 9.69
C LYS A 2 10.98 15.70 8.66
N VAL A 3 12.30 15.45 8.79
CA VAL A 3 13.04 14.54 7.91
C VAL A 3 12.56 13.08 8.05
N SER A 4 12.21 12.65 9.27
CA SER A 4 11.68 11.30 9.50
C SER A 4 10.28 11.13 8.89
N ALA A 5 9.38 12.11 9.03
CA ALA A 5 8.05 12.08 8.40
C ALA A 5 8.14 12.07 6.86
N GLN A 6 9.12 12.79 6.30
CA GLN A 6 9.33 12.82 4.84
C GLN A 6 9.87 11.49 4.30
N PHE A 7 10.76 10.83 5.04
CA PHE A 7 11.21 9.48 4.71
C PHE A 7 10.05 8.47 4.78
N THR A 8 9.23 8.51 5.84
CA THR A 8 8.05 7.64 5.98
C THR A 8 7.04 7.87 4.86
N PHE A 9 6.82 9.12 4.43
CA PHE A 9 5.98 9.44 3.29
C PHE A 9 6.49 8.76 2.00
N TRP A 10 7.77 8.95 1.66
CA TRP A 10 8.32 8.37 0.44
C TRP A 10 8.39 6.84 0.49
N ALA A 11 8.75 6.27 1.65
CA ALA A 11 8.77 4.82 1.84
C ALA A 11 7.37 4.21 1.70
N SER A 12 6.35 4.83 2.29
CA SER A 12 4.96 4.36 2.19
C SER A 12 4.38 4.52 0.78
N VAL A 13 4.74 5.58 0.05
CA VAL A 13 4.36 5.75 -1.36
C VAL A 13 4.97 4.66 -2.25
N VAL A 14 6.27 4.42 -2.15
CA VAL A 14 6.94 3.37 -2.96
C VAL A 14 6.38 1.99 -2.61
N PHE A 15 6.17 1.72 -1.32
CA PHE A 15 5.55 0.48 -0.87
C PHE A 15 4.14 0.31 -1.43
N ALA A 16 3.29 1.34 -1.34
CA ALA A 16 1.93 1.30 -1.87
C ALA A 16 1.90 1.04 -3.38
N ILE A 17 2.78 1.71 -4.14
CA ILE A 17 2.90 1.51 -5.59
C ILE A 17 3.30 0.06 -5.89
N GLY A 18 4.32 -0.46 -5.19
CA GLY A 18 4.75 -1.85 -5.34
C GLY A 18 3.62 -2.84 -5.04
N CYS A 19 2.84 -2.57 -4.00
CA CYS A 19 1.71 -3.41 -3.62
C CYS A 19 0.60 -3.44 -4.68
N ILE A 20 0.23 -2.28 -5.22
CA ILE A 20 -0.81 -2.16 -6.24
C ILE A 20 -0.34 -2.78 -7.56
N ALA A 21 0.91 -2.54 -7.96
CA ALA A 21 1.47 -3.14 -9.17
C ALA A 21 1.51 -4.68 -9.07
N TYR A 22 1.93 -5.21 -7.93
CA TYR A 22 1.98 -6.66 -7.71
C TYR A 22 0.58 -7.28 -7.66
N ALA A 23 -0.40 -6.58 -7.08
CA ALA A 23 -1.79 -7.02 -7.13
C ALA A 23 -2.34 -7.04 -8.58
N GLY A 24 -2.04 -6.02 -9.38
CA GLY A 24 -2.42 -5.97 -10.80
C GLY A 24 -1.82 -7.14 -11.59
N PHE A 25 -0.53 -7.42 -11.38
CA PHE A 25 0.13 -8.58 -11.99
C PHE A 25 -0.47 -9.90 -11.49
N GLY A 26 -0.75 -10.01 -10.19
CA GLY A 26 -1.42 -11.16 -9.57
C GLY A 26 -2.78 -11.47 -10.21
N PHE A 27 -3.64 -10.46 -10.40
CA PHE A 27 -4.93 -10.64 -11.09
C PHE A 27 -4.75 -11.16 -12.51
N SER A 28 -3.83 -10.56 -13.28
CA SER A 28 -3.58 -10.99 -14.67
C SER A 28 -3.01 -12.41 -14.77
N SER A 29 -2.11 -12.78 -13.87
CA SER A 29 -1.44 -14.08 -13.88
C SER A 29 -2.36 -15.21 -13.42
N ILE A 30 -3.16 -14.97 -12.37
CA ILE A 30 -4.13 -15.95 -11.86
C ILE A 30 -5.23 -16.20 -12.89
N ASP A 31 -5.71 -15.15 -13.57
CA ASP A 31 -6.75 -15.29 -14.58
C ASP A 31 -6.25 -15.96 -15.87
N ALA A 32 -4.98 -15.80 -16.23
CA ALA A 32 -4.41 -16.46 -17.40
C ALA A 32 -4.05 -17.95 -17.16
N SER A 33 -3.65 -18.31 -15.93
CA SER A 33 -2.87 -19.53 -15.71
C SER A 33 -3.55 -20.60 -14.87
N MET A 34 -4.61 -20.26 -14.10
CA MET A 34 -5.15 -21.17 -13.08
C MET A 34 -6.50 -21.79 -13.45
N PRO A 35 -6.71 -23.10 -13.16
CA PRO A 35 -8.02 -23.75 -13.21
C PRO A 35 -9.03 -23.08 -12.25
N PRO A 36 -10.34 -23.16 -12.54
CA PRO A 36 -11.37 -22.42 -11.79
C PRO A 36 -11.38 -22.73 -10.28
N GLY A 37 -11.08 -23.97 -9.87
CA GLY A 37 -11.04 -24.34 -8.44
C GLY A 37 -9.86 -23.76 -7.65
N VAL A 38 -8.78 -23.33 -8.31
CA VAL A 38 -7.58 -22.77 -7.66
C VAL A 38 -7.55 -21.24 -7.76
N ARG A 39 -8.29 -20.65 -8.70
CA ARG A 39 -8.43 -19.19 -8.84
C ARG A 39 -8.99 -18.56 -7.58
N GLU A 40 -10.01 -19.15 -6.99
CA GLU A 40 -10.76 -18.54 -5.89
C GLU A 40 -9.89 -18.41 -4.64
N ASP A 41 -9.13 -19.45 -4.30
CA ASP A 41 -8.12 -19.42 -3.24
C ASP A 41 -6.98 -18.44 -3.54
N SER A 42 -6.53 -18.38 -4.79
CA SER A 42 -5.41 -17.51 -5.19
C SER A 42 -5.78 -16.03 -5.25
N ARG A 43 -7.06 -15.69 -5.48
CA ARG A 43 -7.54 -14.30 -5.44
C ARG A 43 -7.39 -13.68 -4.06
N GLY A 44 -7.45 -14.48 -2.98
CA GLY A 44 -7.21 -14.00 -1.62
C GLY A 44 -5.83 -13.36 -1.45
N TYR A 45 -4.81 -13.94 -2.07
CA TYR A 45 -3.46 -13.40 -2.07
C TYR A 45 -3.36 -12.03 -2.78
N VAL A 46 -4.13 -11.85 -3.86
CA VAL A 46 -4.17 -10.57 -4.59
C VAL A 46 -4.89 -9.48 -3.82
N TRP A 47 -6.02 -9.82 -3.19
CA TRP A 47 -6.75 -8.91 -2.32
C TRP A 47 -5.94 -8.47 -1.11
N PHE A 48 -5.12 -9.38 -0.55
CA PHE A 48 -4.17 -9.04 0.51
C PHE A 48 -3.16 -7.97 0.06
N TRP A 49 -2.60 -8.10 -1.15
CA TRP A 49 -1.69 -7.10 -1.70
C TRP A 49 -2.38 -5.74 -1.95
N LEU A 50 -3.63 -5.73 -2.43
CA LEU A 50 -4.40 -4.49 -2.52
C LEU A 50 -4.64 -3.86 -1.15
N PHE A 51 -4.97 -4.65 -0.13
CA PHE A 51 -5.17 -4.17 1.23
C PHE A 51 -3.90 -3.52 1.78
N MET A 52 -2.75 -4.19 1.64
CA MET A 52 -1.44 -3.65 2.03
C MET A 52 -1.11 -2.35 1.28
N GLY A 53 -1.45 -2.27 -0.01
CA GLY A 53 -1.33 -1.02 -0.77
C GLY A 53 -2.19 0.10 -0.20
N GLY A 54 -3.42 -0.21 0.22
CA GLY A 54 -4.31 0.72 0.92
C GLY A 54 -3.74 1.22 2.25
N VAL A 55 -3.14 0.34 3.05
CA VAL A 55 -2.44 0.72 4.30
C VAL A 55 -1.24 1.62 4.00
N GLY A 56 -0.49 1.35 2.92
CA GLY A 56 0.57 2.22 2.43
C GLY A 56 0.06 3.62 2.04
N ILE A 57 -1.07 3.71 1.35
CA ILE A 57 -1.70 5.00 1.03
C ILE A 57 -2.14 5.72 2.31
N ALA A 58 -2.79 5.02 3.24
CA ALA A 58 -3.23 5.63 4.49
C ALA A 58 -2.06 6.20 5.31
N THR A 59 -0.95 5.47 5.40
CA THR A 59 0.27 5.92 6.09
C THR A 59 0.95 7.08 5.38
N ALA A 60 0.93 7.12 4.04
CA ALA A 60 1.38 8.25 3.26
C ALA A 60 0.51 9.50 3.52
N ILE A 61 -0.82 9.35 3.57
CA ILE A 61 -1.75 10.45 3.88
C ILE A 61 -1.50 11.00 5.28
N VAL A 62 -1.35 10.13 6.29
CA VAL A 62 -1.05 10.56 7.67
C VAL A 62 0.28 11.31 7.72
N SER A 63 1.32 10.78 7.07
CA SER A 63 2.63 11.43 6.99
C SER A 63 2.54 12.79 6.30
N TRP A 64 1.70 12.93 5.26
CA TRP A 64 1.46 14.19 4.59
C TRP A 64 0.72 15.20 5.47
N LEU A 65 -0.28 14.77 6.24
CA LEU A 65 -1.00 15.63 7.20
C LEU A 65 -0.08 16.13 8.32
N MET A 66 0.88 15.30 8.76
CA MET A 66 1.93 15.71 9.70
C MET A 66 2.88 16.75 9.07
N LEU A 67 3.30 16.53 7.81
CA LEU A 67 4.17 17.50 7.09
C LEU A 67 3.47 18.84 6.85
N ARG A 68 2.14 18.85 6.66
CA ARG A 68 1.33 20.08 6.52
C ARG A 68 1.09 20.82 7.84
N GLY A 69 1.48 20.26 8.99
CA GLY A 69 1.25 20.87 10.30
C GLY A 69 -0.20 20.81 10.78
N THR A 70 -1.05 20.00 10.13
CA THR A 70 -2.46 19.81 10.54
C THR A 70 -2.58 18.90 11.76
N ILE A 71 -1.64 17.96 11.92
CA ILE A 71 -1.52 17.11 13.11
C ILE A 71 -0.37 17.68 13.94
N ARG A 72 -0.70 18.26 15.11
CA ARG A 72 0.29 18.83 16.04
C ARG A 72 1.17 17.70 16.57
N MET A 73 2.49 17.83 16.40
CA MET A 73 3.43 16.85 16.95
C MET A 73 3.54 17.05 18.48
N PRO A 74 3.59 15.97 19.27
CA PRO A 74 3.56 16.03 20.74
C PRO A 74 4.92 16.47 21.33
N ASP A 75 5.43 17.62 20.91
CA ASP A 75 6.63 18.25 21.49
C ASP A 75 6.76 19.75 21.11
N GLU A 76 5.64 20.42 20.81
CA GLU A 76 5.50 21.89 20.80
C GLU A 76 4.63 22.41 21.96
#